data_AF-A0A8X6LWT0-F1
#
_entry.id   AF-A0A8X6LWT0-F1
#
_cell.length_a   1.000
_cell.length_b   1.000
_cell.length_c   1.000
_cell.angle_alpha   90.00
_cell.angle_beta   90.00
_cell.angle_gamma   90.00
#
_symmetry.space_group_name_H-M   'P 1'
#
loop_
_entity.id
_entity.type
_entity.pdbx_description
1 polymer ?
#
loop_
_entity_poly.entity_id
_entity_poly.type
_entity_poly.pdbx_seq_one_letter_code
_entity_poly.pdbx_strand_id
1 'polypeptide(L)'
;MKTPEAFAKVSPFLIEKAISSSVGPVPTFRKILSRELFLEVSSSKQATALIKLQKPAHLDITVAPHTNLSFSRGVISAVDLLSEVTDEILENLKAQEVLEVSKTP
;
A
#
# COMPACT_ATOMS: atom_id res chain seq x y z
N MET A 1 6.43 20.36 -18.13
CA MET A 1 5.07 19.81 -17.91
C MET A 1 4.32 20.75 -16.98
N LYS A 2 3.17 21.31 -17.42
CA LYS A 2 2.37 22.21 -16.59
C LYS A 2 1.61 21.38 -15.55
N THR A 3 1.98 21.52 -14.28
CA THR A 3 1.24 20.94 -13.15
C THR A 3 -0.09 21.68 -13.00
N PRO A 4 -1.25 21.00 -12.97
CA PRO A 4 -2.51 21.67 -12.68
C PRO A 4 -2.51 22.05 -11.19
N GLU A 5 -2.41 23.36 -10.92
CA GLU A 5 -2.47 23.97 -9.58
C GLU A 5 -3.80 23.67 -8.83
N ALA A 6 -4.76 23.03 -9.49
CA ALA A 6 -6.09 22.73 -8.99
C ALA A 6 -6.08 21.80 -7.75
N PHE A 7 -5.21 20.79 -7.71
CA PHE A 7 -5.17 19.83 -6.58
C PHE A 7 -4.70 20.45 -5.25
N ALA A 8 -3.93 21.53 -5.30
CA ALA A 8 -3.50 22.23 -4.09
C ALA A 8 -4.64 23.05 -3.44
N LYS A 9 -5.65 23.42 -4.23
CA LYS A 9 -6.77 24.27 -3.78
C LYS A 9 -8.02 23.46 -3.36
N VAL A 10 -8.06 22.17 -3.68
CA VAL A 10 -9.22 21.32 -3.40
C VAL A 10 -9.02 20.57 -2.08
N SER A 11 -10.06 20.56 -1.25
CA SER A 11 -10.05 19.87 0.03
C SER A 11 -9.90 18.35 -0.17
N PRO A 12 -8.95 17.68 0.51
CA PRO A 12 -8.78 16.22 0.42
C PRO A 12 -10.05 15.46 0.83
N PHE A 13 -10.83 15.99 1.77
CA PHE A 13 -12.11 15.40 2.20
C PHE A 13 -13.17 15.40 1.09
N LEU A 14 -13.19 16.43 0.23
CA LEU A 14 -14.11 16.48 -0.90
C LEU A 14 -13.73 15.42 -1.94
N ILE A 15 -12.44 15.21 -2.16
CA ILE A 15 -11.93 14.21 -3.09
C ILE A 15 -12.26 12.80 -2.57
N GLU A 16 -12.00 12.53 -1.30
CA GLU A 16 -12.34 11.26 -0.64
C GLU A 16 -13.84 10.95 -0.75
N LYS A 17 -14.69 11.95 -0.48
CA LYS A 17 -16.15 11.79 -0.58
C LYS A 17 -16.60 11.54 -2.01
N ALA A 18 -16.04 12.25 -2.99
CA ALA A 18 -16.35 12.05 -4.40
C ALA A 18 -15.94 10.66 -4.90
N ILE A 19 -14.76 10.18 -4.49
CA ILE A 19 -14.29 8.82 -4.79
C ILE A 19 -15.21 7.79 -4.11
N SER A 20 -15.48 7.97 -2.81
CA SER A 20 -16.32 7.04 -2.05
C SER A 20 -17.75 6.95 -2.59
N SER A 21 -18.31 8.05 -3.08
CA SER A 21 -19.62 8.05 -3.75
C SER A 21 -19.61 7.33 -5.10
N SER A 22 -18.47 7.27 -5.79
CA SER A 22 -18.38 6.64 -7.11
C SER A 22 -18.02 5.16 -7.05
N VAL A 23 -17.14 4.75 -6.15
CA VAL A 23 -16.61 3.37 -6.09
C VAL A 23 -16.94 2.65 -4.79
N GLY A 24 -17.69 3.28 -3.89
CA GLY A 24 -17.98 2.78 -2.54
C GLY A 24 -16.90 3.17 -1.53
N PRO A 25 -17.12 2.87 -0.24
CA PRO A 25 -16.21 3.24 0.84
C PRO A 25 -14.79 2.70 0.60
N VAL A 26 -13.80 3.57 0.81
CA VAL A 26 -12.36 3.23 0.73
C VAL A 26 -11.79 3.10 2.15
N PRO A 27 -11.07 2.02 2.50
CA PRO A 27 -10.55 1.80 3.85
C PRO A 27 -9.57 2.88 4.32
N THR A 28 -8.67 3.28 3.42
CA THR A 28 -7.60 4.21 3.74
C THR A 28 -7.55 5.28 2.66
N PHE A 29 -7.54 6.54 3.08
CA PHE A 29 -7.29 7.69 2.22
C PHE A 29 -6.25 8.60 2.89
N ARG A 30 -5.08 8.73 2.28
CA ARG A 30 -3.94 9.45 2.86
C ARG A 30 -3.34 10.40 1.83
N LYS A 31 -3.12 11.65 2.24
CA LYS A 31 -2.32 12.60 1.45
C LYS A 31 -0.84 12.44 1.77
N ILE A 32 0.00 12.33 0.74
CA ILE A 32 1.46 12.29 0.88
C ILE A 32 2.10 13.64 0.50
N LEU A 33 3.34 13.86 0.95
CA LEU A 33 4.05 15.13 0.84
C LEU A 33 4.26 15.60 -0.62
N SER A 34 4.26 14.66 -1.58
CA SER A 34 4.37 14.91 -3.03
C SER A 34 3.10 15.47 -3.69
N ARG A 35 2.08 15.85 -2.90
CA ARG A 35 0.73 16.26 -3.38
C ARG A 35 -0.06 15.13 -4.06
N GLU A 36 0.37 13.89 -3.86
CA GLU A 36 -0.35 12.70 -4.30
C GLU A 36 -1.26 12.18 -3.19
N LEU A 37 -2.21 11.34 -3.58
CA LEU A 37 -3.18 10.71 -2.68
C LEU A 37 -3.01 9.20 -2.79
N PHE A 38 -2.81 8.56 -1.65
CA PHE A 38 -2.79 7.12 -1.53
C PHE A 38 -4.14 6.66 -1.01
N LEU A 39 -4.67 5.66 -1.70
CA LEU A 39 -5.96 5.08 -1.40
C LEU A 39 -5.84 3.57 -1.44
N GLU A 40 -6.34 2.95 -0.38
CA GLU A 40 -6.48 1.51 -0.29
C GLU A 40 -7.84 1.09 -0.83
N VAL A 41 -7.90 -0.07 -1.46
CA VAL A 41 -9.12 -0.62 -2.05
C VAL A 41 -9.32 -2.03 -1.54
N SER A 42 -10.56 -2.36 -1.16
CA SER A 42 -10.88 -3.69 -0.61
C SER A 42 -11.12 -4.75 -1.67
N SER A 43 -11.26 -4.36 -2.94
CA SER A 43 -11.61 -5.27 -4.03
C SER A 43 -11.00 -4.86 -5.37
N SER A 44 -10.64 -5.85 -6.18
CA SER A 44 -10.22 -5.65 -7.58
C SER A 44 -11.28 -4.92 -8.43
N LYS A 45 -12.58 -5.15 -8.15
CA LYS A 45 -13.67 -4.42 -8.83
C LYS A 45 -13.60 -2.92 -8.54
N GLN A 46 -13.34 -2.56 -7.29
CA GLN A 46 -13.19 -1.17 -6.84
C GLN A 46 -11.95 -0.54 -7.48
N ALA A 47 -10.82 -1.24 -7.49
CA ALA A 47 -9.57 -0.80 -8.14
C ALA A 47 -9.78 -0.50 -9.64
N THR A 48 -10.45 -1.40 -10.35
CA THR A 48 -10.72 -1.26 -11.78
C THR A 48 -11.66 -0.07 -12.06
N ALA A 49 -12.66 0.15 -11.20
CA ALA A 49 -13.55 1.31 -11.30
C ALA A 49 -12.80 2.62 -11.05
N LEU A 50 -11.88 2.63 -10.06
CA LEU A 50 -11.02 3.77 -9.73
C LEU A 50 -10.07 4.14 -10.86
N ILE A 51 -9.41 3.16 -11.50
CA ILE A 51 -8.51 3.40 -12.63
C ILE A 51 -9.25 4.01 -13.83
N LYS A 52 -10.52 3.65 -14.02
CA LYS A 52 -11.39 4.21 -15.07
C LYS A 52 -11.93 5.60 -14.71
N LEU A 53 -11.79 6.04 -13.46
CA LEU A 53 -12.34 7.29 -12.96
C LEU A 53 -11.44 8.47 -13.37
N GLN A 54 -11.75 9.12 -14.50
CA GLN A 54 -10.95 10.25 -14.99
C GLN A 54 -11.28 11.59 -14.32
N LYS A 55 -12.51 11.79 -13.81
CA LYS A 55 -13.00 13.10 -13.35
C LYS A 55 -13.81 13.09 -12.03
N PRO A 56 -13.29 12.57 -10.91
CA PRO A 56 -13.91 12.81 -9.63
C PRO A 56 -13.93 14.30 -9.31
N ALA A 57 -15.08 14.82 -8.88
CA ALA A 57 -15.28 16.22 -8.53
C ALA A 57 -14.90 17.24 -9.64
N HIS A 58 -15.08 16.88 -10.92
CA HIS A 58 -14.75 17.72 -12.08
C HIS A 58 -13.27 18.08 -12.23
N LEU A 59 -12.38 17.40 -11.51
CA LEU A 59 -10.94 17.57 -11.63
C LEU A 59 -10.40 16.48 -12.53
N ASP A 60 -9.53 16.83 -13.48
CA ASP A 60 -8.76 15.83 -14.20
C ASP A 60 -7.74 15.21 -13.25
N ILE A 61 -8.02 13.97 -12.84
CA ILE A 61 -7.12 13.19 -11.98
C ILE A 61 -6.61 11.98 -12.75
N THR A 62 -5.36 11.62 -12.51
CA THR A 62 -4.80 10.36 -12.99
C THR A 62 -4.73 9.38 -11.82
N VAL A 63 -5.46 8.28 -11.93
CA VAL A 63 -5.37 7.17 -10.98
C VAL A 63 -4.44 6.12 -11.56
N ALA A 64 -3.37 5.81 -10.84
CA ALA A 64 -2.43 4.76 -11.19
C ALA A 64 -2.33 3.74 -10.06
N PRO A 65 -2.24 2.43 -10.37
CA PRO A 65 -1.95 1.44 -9.35
C PRO A 65 -0.57 1.71 -8.75
N HIS A 66 -0.48 1.69 -7.41
CA HIS A 66 0.80 1.75 -6.73
C HIS A 66 1.47 0.38 -6.87
N THR A 67 2.56 0.30 -7.64
CA THR A 67 3.22 -0.96 -8.00
C THR A 67 4.06 -1.56 -6.88
N ASN A 68 4.40 -0.77 -5.86
CA ASN A 68 5.21 -1.22 -4.74
C ASN A 68 4.33 -1.59 -3.55
N LEU A 69 4.23 -2.88 -3.27
CA LEU A 69 3.86 -3.36 -1.95
C LEU A 69 5.08 -3.09 -1.05
N SER A 70 5.01 -2.17 -0.09
CA SER A 70 6.14 -1.93 0.81
C SER A 70 6.26 -3.08 1.80
N PHE A 71 6.88 -4.18 1.36
CA PHE A 71 7.44 -5.21 2.24
C PHE A 71 8.95 -5.25 2.02
N SER A 72 9.71 -5.20 3.10
CA SER A 72 11.16 -5.41 3.08
C SER A 72 11.44 -6.76 3.71
N ARG A 73 12.13 -7.66 2.99
CA ARG A 73 12.64 -8.91 3.57
C ARG A 73 14.11 -8.70 3.93
N GLY A 74 14.42 -8.82 5.22
CA GLY A 74 15.79 -8.87 5.72
C GLY A 74 16.25 -10.32 5.91
N VAL A 75 17.56 -10.54 5.88
CA VAL A 75 18.17 -11.80 6.30
C VAL A 75 19.04 -11.50 7.52
N ILE A 76 18.93 -12.34 8.55
CA ILE A 76 19.72 -12.24 9.77
C ILE A 76 20.45 -13.58 9.95
N SER A 77 21.76 -13.52 10.11
CA SER A 77 22.59 -14.69 10.42
C SER A 77 22.80 -14.80 11.93
N ALA A 78 22.54 -15.97 12.50
CA ALA A 78 22.76 -16.26 13.92
C ALA A 78 23.53 -17.57 14.09
N VAL A 79 24.79 -17.48 14.51
CA VAL A 79 25.67 -18.66 14.70
C VAL A 79 25.24 -19.47 15.92
N ASP A 80 24.69 -18.82 16.94
CA ASP A 80 24.28 -19.45 18.20
C ASP A 80 23.10 -20.44 18.02
N LEU A 81 22.32 -20.29 16.94
CA LEU A 81 21.15 -21.14 16.64
C LEU A 81 21.48 -22.34 15.74
N LEU A 82 22.75 -22.57 15.40
CA LEU A 82 23.13 -23.69 14.51
C LEU A 82 22.77 -25.07 15.08
N SER A 83 22.76 -25.20 16.42
CA SER A 83 22.41 -26.43 17.14
C SER A 83 20.90 -26.72 17.15
N GLU A 84 20.06 -25.70 17.01
CA GLU A 84 18.59 -25.81 17.15
C GLU A 84 17.93 -26.38 15.90
N VAL A 85 16.76 -26.99 16.02
CA VAL A 85 16.03 -27.53 14.87
C VAL A 85 15.33 -26.39 14.10
N THR A 86 15.36 -26.43 12.77
CA THR A 86 14.79 -25.37 11.92
C THR A 86 13.31 -25.08 12.23
N ASP A 87 12.50 -26.12 12.46
CA ASP A 87 11.09 -25.99 12.85
C ASP A 87 10.91 -25.30 14.20
N GLU A 88 11.76 -25.62 15.19
CA GLU A 88 11.72 -24.96 16.51
C GLU A 88 12.09 -23.48 16.40
N ILE A 89 13.08 -23.14 15.59
CA ILE A 89 13.46 -21.73 15.33
C ILE A 89 12.27 -20.99 14.69
N LEU A 90 11.62 -21.58 13.69
CA LEU A 90 10.50 -20.96 12.99
C LEU A 90 9.29 -20.77 13.92
N GLU A 91 8.99 -21.75 14.78
CA GLU A 91 7.91 -21.65 15.75
C GLU A 91 8.18 -20.55 16.79
N ASN A 92 9.38 -20.53 17.37
CA ASN A 92 9.76 -19.57 18.41
C ASN A 92 9.91 -18.14 17.86
N LEU A 93 10.32 -17.97 16.60
CA LEU A 93 10.50 -16.65 15.98
C LEU A 93 9.27 -16.18 15.18
N LYS A 94 8.16 -16.91 15.22
CA LYS A 94 6.92 -16.55 14.51
C LYS A 94 6.38 -15.17 14.91
N ALA A 95 6.54 -14.79 16.18
CA ALA A 95 6.14 -13.48 16.68
C ALA A 95 6.95 -12.31 16.06
N GLN A 96 8.13 -12.58 15.50
CA GLN A 96 8.98 -11.63 14.80
C GLN A 96 8.74 -11.64 13.28
N GLU A 97 7.70 -12.34 12.82
CA GLU A 97 7.36 -12.47 11.40
C GLU A 97 8.47 -13.12 10.56
N VAL A 98 9.27 -14.01 11.17
CA VAL A 98 10.25 -14.82 10.43
C VAL A 98 9.50 -15.73 9.46
N LEU A 99 9.84 -15.61 8.18
CA LEU A 99 9.16 -16.34 7.10
C LEU A 99 9.84 -17.67 6.76
N GLU A 100 11.17 -17.74 6.89
CA GLU A 100 11.97 -18.86 6.44
C GLU A 100 13.26 -18.96 7.27
N VAL A 101 13.68 -20.18 7.57
CA VAL A 101 14.94 -20.49 8.25
C VAL A 101 15.69 -21.51 7.43
N SER A 102 16.96 -21.26 7.16
CA SER A 102 17.85 -22.19 6.45
C SER A 102 19.18 -22.30 7.18
N LYS A 103 19.77 -23.50 7.20
CA LYS A 103 21.11 -23.73 7.71
C LYS A 103 22.08 -23.69 6.54
N THR A 104 23.12 -22.88 6.64
CA THR A 104 24.24 -22.94 5.71
C THR A 104 24.98 -24.27 5.90
N PRO A 105 25.37 -24.96 4.81
CA PRO A 105 26.12 -26.22 4.88
C PRO A 105 27.51 -26.03 5.49
#